data_AF-A0A6I5CJY0-F1
#
_entry.id   AF-A0A6I5CJY0-F1
#
_cell.length_a   1.000
_cell.length_b   1.000
_cell.length_c   1.000
_cell.angle_alpha   90.00
_cell.angle_beta   90.00
_cell.angle_gamma   90.00
#
_symmetry.space_group_name_H-M   'P 1'
#
loop_
_entity.id
_entity.type
_entity.pdbx_description
1 polymer ?
#
loop_
_entity_poly.entity_id
_entity_poly.type
_entity_poly.pdbx_seq_one_letter_code
_entity_poly.pdbx_strand_id
1 'polypeptide(L)'
;MAARRAGRFTTALAVLLAGGALAGTALVGAAAPASGAPGAEQIAPGVEYREFDLAATHGTVRVHVIGVDLDDKDVRVGLLHPDAVAARGTVSRLATAQGALAGVNGDFFDITETQHPGVAATGASVGPEIADGRALKAAVPRGQRFGPALPPGTTTEDVLGVGTDRRARLDRLTLSGTVTTPEGQVKLGGFNQYALPVGSVGAYTSDWGPVSRARTVCGTDTERGAPCSKDTYEVTVRDGRVTRTAGAPGSGAVPDGTTVLVGREAGAQRLRALSVGEAVRVEHRVTAVSGVPYAFAVGGFPVLRGGAAVSGLDGTTAAVRTAVGIADGGHRLLL
;
A
#
# COMPACT_ATOMS: atom_id res chain seq x y z
N MET A 1 -6.23 17.78 72.46
CA MET A 1 -5.19 18.57 73.16
C MET A 1 -4.02 17.62 73.39
N ALA A 2 -2.76 17.85 73.04
CA ALA A 2 -2.02 19.00 72.54
C ALA A 2 -0.91 18.50 71.59
N ALA A 3 -0.33 19.42 70.83
CA ALA A 3 0.46 19.17 69.64
C ALA A 3 1.98 19.31 69.85
N ARG A 4 2.73 18.82 68.85
CA ARG A 4 4.08 19.24 68.38
C ARG A 4 5.31 18.87 69.24
N ARG A 5 6.32 18.26 68.60
CA ARG A 5 7.44 18.97 67.92
C ARG A 5 8.41 18.00 67.23
N ALA A 6 8.97 18.47 66.13
CA ALA A 6 10.04 17.86 65.36
C ALA A 6 11.43 18.06 65.99
N GLY A 7 12.37 17.19 65.64
CA GLY A 7 13.81 17.40 65.82
C GLY A 7 14.60 16.42 64.95
N ARG A 8 15.28 16.95 63.92
CA ARG A 8 16.34 16.27 63.17
C ARG A 8 17.65 16.45 63.92
N PHE A 9 18.48 15.41 64.02
CA PHE A 9 19.94 15.55 64.05
C PHE A 9 20.60 14.35 63.36
N THR A 10 21.56 14.71 62.51
CA THR A 10 22.45 13.94 61.64
C THR A 10 23.66 13.38 62.40
N THR A 11 24.62 12.83 61.62
CA THR A 11 26.03 12.47 61.93
C THR A 11 26.25 11.09 62.55
N ALA A 12 27.24 10.26 62.16
CA ALA A 12 28.38 10.39 61.24
C ALA A 12 28.89 8.96 60.92
N LEU A 13 29.42 8.68 59.71
CA LEU A 13 30.87 8.54 59.39
C LEU A 13 31.48 7.23 59.93
N ALA A 14 32.06 6.35 59.11
CA ALA A 14 33.46 6.42 58.63
C ALA A 14 33.80 5.06 57.93
N VAL A 15 34.79 4.82 57.07
CA VAL A 15 35.94 5.49 56.39
C VAL A 15 36.54 4.33 55.56
N LEU A 16 36.62 4.41 54.22
CA LEU A 16 37.74 4.87 53.35
C LEU A 16 38.81 3.80 52.97
N LEU A 17 39.07 3.75 51.64
CA LEU A 17 40.35 3.74 50.90
C LEU A 17 41.30 2.53 51.04
N ALA A 18 42.10 2.13 50.05
CA ALA A 18 42.68 2.76 48.84
C ALA A 18 42.98 1.63 47.82
N GLY A 19 43.32 1.78 46.53
CA GLY A 19 43.83 2.88 45.71
C GLY A 19 44.70 2.24 44.59
N GLY A 20 44.73 2.82 43.39
CA GLY A 20 45.63 2.39 42.32
C GLY A 20 45.17 2.78 40.92
N ALA A 21 45.46 4.01 40.51
CA ALA A 21 45.22 4.54 39.17
C ALA A 21 46.32 4.09 38.18
N LEU A 22 45.95 3.92 36.90
CA LEU A 22 46.81 4.23 35.75
C LEU A 22 45.92 4.56 34.54
N ALA A 23 46.36 5.56 33.80
CA ALA A 23 45.59 6.37 32.86
C ALA A 23 45.27 5.68 31.53
N GLY A 24 44.05 5.89 31.04
CA GLY A 24 43.67 5.75 29.64
C GLY A 24 42.85 6.98 29.27
N THR A 25 43.36 7.79 28.34
CA THR A 25 42.79 9.05 27.87
C THR A 25 41.39 8.84 27.30
N ALA A 26 40.35 9.10 28.10
CA ALA A 26 39.01 9.29 27.60
C ALA A 26 38.94 10.67 26.93
N LEU A 27 38.70 10.68 25.61
CA LEU A 27 38.32 11.90 24.91
C LEU A 27 37.01 12.40 25.52
N VAL A 28 37.14 13.43 26.36
CA VAL A 28 36.05 14.28 26.82
C VAL A 28 35.56 15.05 25.61
N GLY A 29 34.59 14.46 24.91
CA GLY A 29 33.65 15.17 24.06
C GLY A 29 32.30 15.11 24.75
N ALA A 30 32.09 15.97 25.74
CA ALA A 30 30.73 16.30 26.18
C ALA A 30 30.06 17.00 24.98
N ALA A 31 29.49 16.22 24.08
CA ALA A 31 28.43 16.73 23.24
C ALA A 31 27.32 17.12 24.21
N ALA A 32 27.19 18.42 24.46
CA ALA A 32 25.96 18.97 25.01
C ALA A 32 24.82 18.35 24.17
N PRO A 33 23.74 17.83 24.80
CA PRO A 33 22.56 17.55 24.01
C PRO A 33 22.21 18.86 23.32
N ALA A 34 22.15 18.85 21.99
CA ALA A 34 21.47 19.92 21.29
C ALA A 34 20.04 19.94 21.85
N SER A 35 19.79 20.92 22.72
CA SER A 35 18.55 21.09 23.44
C SER A 35 17.40 21.26 22.45
N GLY A 36 16.41 20.39 22.63
CA GLY A 36 15.23 20.27 21.79
C GLY A 36 15.06 18.83 21.37
N ALA A 37 14.77 17.92 22.33
CA ALA A 37 13.97 16.77 21.94
C ALA A 37 12.73 17.37 21.26
N PRO A 38 12.49 17.11 19.97
CA PRO A 38 11.33 17.67 19.33
C PRO A 38 10.13 17.07 20.06
N GLY A 39 9.42 17.94 20.78
CA GLY A 39 8.24 17.54 21.51
C GLY A 39 7.25 16.99 20.51
N ALA A 40 6.74 15.78 20.77
CA ALA A 40 5.56 15.33 20.07
C ALA A 40 4.44 16.33 20.37
N GLU A 41 3.85 16.90 19.34
CA GLU A 41 2.68 17.74 19.43
C GLU A 41 1.44 16.86 19.27
N GLN A 42 0.53 16.91 20.23
CA GLN A 42 -0.75 16.24 20.11
C GLN A 42 -1.66 17.07 19.20
N ILE A 43 -1.89 16.58 17.97
CA ILE A 43 -2.72 17.27 16.97
C ILE A 43 -4.20 16.87 17.07
N ALA A 44 -4.51 15.74 17.73
CA ALA A 44 -5.84 15.31 18.14
C ALA A 44 -5.74 14.23 19.24
N PRO A 45 -6.82 13.89 19.97
CA PRO A 45 -6.88 12.66 20.76
C PRO A 45 -6.41 11.44 19.94
N GLY A 46 -5.47 10.67 20.50
CA GLY A 46 -4.87 9.50 19.84
C GLY A 46 -3.90 9.79 18.68
N VAL A 47 -3.69 11.05 18.29
CA VAL A 47 -2.82 11.42 17.15
C VAL A 47 -1.76 12.44 17.55
N GLU A 48 -0.50 12.10 17.30
CA GLU A 48 0.67 12.92 17.61
C GLU A 48 1.49 13.18 16.34
N TYR A 49 2.07 14.37 16.25
CA TYR A 49 3.03 14.75 15.22
C TYR A 49 4.39 15.03 15.86
N ARG A 50 5.47 14.60 15.22
CA ARG A 50 6.83 14.96 15.59
C ARG A 50 7.70 15.13 14.36
N GLU A 51 8.68 16.01 14.46
CA GLU A 51 9.70 16.17 13.43
C GLU A 51 11.10 16.23 14.02
N PHE A 52 12.08 15.63 13.36
CA PHE A 52 13.46 15.64 13.86
C PHE A 52 14.46 15.47 12.72
N ASP A 53 15.70 15.87 12.97
CA ASP A 53 16.81 15.70 12.04
C ASP A 53 17.62 14.44 12.37
N LEU A 54 17.92 13.65 11.34
CA LEU A 54 18.83 12.51 11.41
C LEU A 54 20.07 12.76 10.56
N ALA A 55 21.24 12.45 11.10
CA ALA A 55 22.45 12.34 10.28
C ALA A 55 22.37 11.08 9.40
N ALA A 56 22.49 11.25 8.10
CA ALA A 56 22.58 10.17 7.12
C ALA A 56 23.86 10.28 6.28
N THR A 57 24.17 9.24 5.52
CA THR A 57 25.39 9.17 4.69
C THR A 57 25.49 10.28 3.63
N HIS A 58 24.36 10.87 3.23
CA HIS A 58 24.27 11.94 2.23
C HIS A 58 23.84 13.30 2.83
N GLY A 59 24.06 13.49 4.13
CA GLY A 59 23.72 14.72 4.84
C GLY A 59 22.57 14.53 5.84
N THR A 60 21.97 15.63 6.26
CA THR A 60 20.90 15.63 7.25
C THR A 60 19.55 15.34 6.59
N VAL A 61 18.79 14.42 7.17
CA VAL A 61 17.42 14.09 6.75
C VAL A 61 16.45 14.63 7.81
N ARG A 62 15.54 15.50 7.39
CA ARG A 62 14.36 15.87 8.20
C ARG A 62 13.33 14.76 8.11
N VAL A 63 12.96 14.20 9.25
CA VAL A 63 11.93 13.16 9.40
C VAL A 63 10.68 13.80 9.96
N HIS A 64 9.54 13.49 9.36
CA HIS A 64 8.21 13.80 9.87
C HIS A 64 7.55 12.48 10.26
N VAL A 65 6.93 12.41 11.45
CA VAL A 65 6.23 11.22 11.91
C VAL A 65 4.88 11.59 12.49
N ILE A 66 3.85 10.87 12.05
CA ILE A 66 2.52 10.90 12.66
C ILE A 66 2.31 9.59 13.41
N GLY A 67 2.19 9.67 14.73
CA GLY A 67 1.86 8.55 15.59
C GLY A 67 0.35 8.44 15.78
N VAL A 68 -0.23 7.28 15.49
CA VAL A 68 -1.68 7.03 15.53
C VAL A 68 -1.99 5.86 16.47
N ASP A 69 -2.76 6.13 17.53
CA ASP A 69 -3.22 5.14 18.50
C ASP A 69 -4.53 4.51 18.02
N LEU A 70 -4.52 3.21 17.78
CA LEU A 70 -5.66 2.45 17.30
C LEU A 70 -6.54 1.92 18.44
N ASP A 71 -6.08 1.96 19.70
CA ASP A 71 -6.91 1.68 20.87
C ASP A 71 -7.89 2.82 21.17
N ASP A 72 -7.56 4.06 20.77
CA ASP A 72 -8.46 5.19 20.81
C ASP A 72 -9.62 4.99 19.81
N LYS A 73 -10.85 4.85 20.32
CA LYS A 73 -12.04 4.52 19.53
C LYS A 73 -12.46 5.64 18.57
N ASP A 74 -12.06 6.87 18.84
CA ASP A 74 -12.37 8.03 18.01
C ASP A 74 -11.40 8.17 16.84
N VAL A 75 -10.27 7.46 16.87
CA VAL A 75 -9.32 7.37 15.76
C VAL A 75 -9.78 6.35 14.73
N ARG A 76 -9.68 6.75 13.46
CA ARG A 76 -9.87 5.91 12.27
C ARG A 76 -8.74 6.13 11.30
N VAL A 77 -8.28 5.04 10.70
CA VAL A 77 -7.29 5.06 9.60
C VAL A 77 -7.95 4.41 8.40
N GLY A 78 -7.83 5.06 7.25
CA GLY A 78 -8.42 4.62 5.99
C GLY A 78 -7.46 4.82 4.82
N LEU A 79 -7.89 4.43 3.63
CA LEU A 79 -7.15 4.64 2.40
C LEU A 79 -7.53 6.00 1.78
N LEU A 80 -6.57 6.91 1.65
CA LEU A 80 -6.75 8.10 0.82
C LEU A 80 -6.69 7.68 -0.65
N HIS A 81 -7.82 7.72 -1.35
CA HIS A 81 -7.95 7.34 -2.75
C HIS A 81 -8.87 8.31 -3.51
N PRO A 82 -8.63 8.51 -4.82
CA PRO A 82 -9.60 9.20 -5.67
C PRO A 82 -10.84 8.34 -5.93
N ASP A 83 -11.89 8.92 -6.51
CA ASP A 83 -13.16 8.22 -6.77
C ASP A 83 -13.02 7.01 -7.71
N ALA A 84 -11.96 6.97 -8.52
CA ALA A 84 -11.66 5.88 -9.43
C ALA A 84 -10.27 5.32 -9.17
N VAL A 85 -10.13 3.99 -9.24
CA VAL A 85 -8.87 3.25 -9.10
C VAL A 85 -7.80 3.75 -10.06
N ALA A 86 -8.18 4.05 -11.31
CA ALA A 86 -7.27 4.57 -12.32
C ALA A 86 -7.36 6.10 -12.42
N ALA A 87 -7.22 6.74 -11.25
CA ALA A 87 -7.03 8.17 -11.09
C ALA A 87 -5.95 8.43 -10.04
N ARG A 88 -5.50 9.68 -9.94
CA ARG A 88 -4.50 10.10 -8.95
C ARG A 88 -4.78 11.51 -8.45
N GLY A 89 -4.40 11.78 -7.21
CA GLY A 89 -4.49 13.08 -6.59
C GLY A 89 -3.26 13.36 -5.72
N THR A 90 -3.00 14.62 -5.42
CA THR A 90 -2.02 14.96 -4.39
C THR A 90 -2.57 14.50 -3.03
N VAL A 91 -1.68 14.08 -2.12
CA VAL A 91 -2.07 13.67 -0.76
C VAL A 91 -2.91 14.74 -0.08
N SER A 92 -2.53 16.01 -0.21
CA SER A 92 -3.29 17.16 0.33
C SER A 92 -4.72 17.24 -0.18
N ARG A 93 -4.95 17.02 -1.48
CA ARG A 93 -6.28 17.05 -2.08
C ARG A 93 -7.12 15.87 -1.63
N LEU A 94 -6.53 14.67 -1.60
CA LEU A 94 -7.22 13.46 -1.16
C LEU A 94 -7.61 13.54 0.32
N ALA A 95 -6.68 14.00 1.18
CA ALA A 95 -6.95 14.22 2.59
C ALA A 95 -8.08 15.24 2.80
N THR A 96 -8.03 16.38 2.09
CA THR A 96 -9.09 17.40 2.17
C THR A 96 -10.45 16.86 1.71
N ALA A 97 -10.50 16.16 0.58
CA ALA A 97 -11.72 15.61 0.02
C ALA A 97 -12.38 14.57 0.93
N GLN A 98 -11.58 13.80 1.66
CA GLN A 98 -12.04 12.78 2.60
C GLN A 98 -12.14 13.27 4.06
N GLY A 99 -11.85 14.55 4.33
CA GLY A 99 -11.88 15.12 5.68
C GLY A 99 -10.83 14.50 6.63
N ALA A 100 -9.71 14.01 6.11
CA ALA A 100 -8.66 13.41 6.91
C ALA A 100 -7.80 14.47 7.61
N LEU A 101 -7.51 14.23 8.89
CA LEU A 101 -6.63 15.09 9.71
C LEU A 101 -5.21 15.18 9.13
N ALA A 102 -4.68 14.05 8.64
CA ALA A 102 -3.36 13.94 8.06
C ALA A 102 -3.30 12.77 7.06
N GLY A 103 -2.27 12.74 6.23
CA GLY A 103 -2.05 11.66 5.28
C GLY A 103 -0.63 11.67 4.72
N VAL A 104 -0.19 10.49 4.27
CA VAL A 104 1.08 10.27 3.58
C VAL A 104 0.82 9.54 2.27
N ASN A 105 1.76 9.58 1.32
CA ASN A 105 1.61 8.80 0.09
C ASN A 105 1.76 7.30 0.37
N GLY A 106 1.02 6.47 -0.36
CA GLY A 106 1.03 5.02 -0.25
C GLY A 106 1.92 4.35 -1.31
N ASP A 107 1.32 3.37 -1.99
CA ASP A 107 1.98 2.47 -2.93
C ASP A 107 2.60 3.16 -4.16
N PHE A 108 3.44 2.41 -4.87
CA PHE A 108 3.87 2.72 -6.22
C PHE A 108 2.69 2.65 -7.19
N PHE A 109 2.75 3.43 -8.27
CA PHE A 109 1.65 3.51 -9.24
C PHE A 109 2.16 3.87 -10.64
N ASP A 110 1.32 3.61 -11.63
CA ASP A 110 1.56 3.95 -13.04
C ASP A 110 1.42 5.46 -13.27
N ILE A 111 2.45 6.20 -12.84
CA ILE A 111 2.49 7.67 -12.89
C ILE A 111 2.80 8.20 -14.30
N THR A 112 3.55 7.45 -15.10
CA THR A 112 3.99 7.86 -16.43
C THR A 112 4.10 6.64 -17.31
N GLU A 113 3.56 6.72 -18.53
CA GLU A 113 3.67 5.67 -19.54
C GLU A 113 4.52 6.19 -20.70
N THR A 114 5.77 5.77 -20.74
CA THR A 114 6.76 6.14 -21.77
C THR A 114 7.28 4.91 -22.53
N GLN A 115 6.89 3.71 -22.11
CA GLN A 115 7.37 2.44 -22.66
C GLN A 115 6.47 1.95 -23.80
N HIS A 116 5.21 2.39 -23.84
CA HIS A 116 4.22 2.00 -24.83
C HIS A 116 3.61 3.22 -25.55
N PRO A 117 4.08 3.56 -26.77
CA PRO A 117 3.55 4.69 -27.52
C PRO A 117 2.03 4.62 -27.72
N GLY A 118 1.32 5.71 -27.41
CA GLY A 118 -0.14 5.81 -27.55
C GLY A 118 -0.95 5.22 -26.40
N VAL A 119 -0.31 4.65 -25.37
CA VAL A 119 -0.98 4.16 -24.16
C VAL A 119 -0.94 5.25 -23.09
N ALA A 120 -2.09 5.51 -22.46
CA ALA A 120 -2.19 6.48 -21.38
C ALA A 120 -1.65 5.88 -20.07
N ALA A 121 -0.94 6.70 -19.29
CA ALA A 121 -0.66 6.39 -17.89
C ALA A 121 -1.98 6.32 -17.11
N THR A 122 -2.20 5.22 -16.40
CA THR A 122 -3.46 4.94 -15.73
C THR A 122 -3.59 5.62 -14.38
N GLY A 123 -2.47 5.91 -13.70
CA GLY A 123 -2.46 6.40 -12.32
C GLY A 123 -2.76 5.32 -11.27
N ALA A 124 -3.16 4.11 -11.67
CA ALA A 124 -3.49 3.02 -10.75
C ALA A 124 -2.25 2.45 -10.05
N SER A 125 -2.41 2.04 -8.80
CA SER A 125 -1.34 1.49 -7.96
C SER A 125 -0.91 0.07 -8.36
N VAL A 126 0.21 -0.40 -7.80
CA VAL A 126 0.77 -1.72 -8.04
C VAL A 126 -0.02 -2.80 -7.31
N GLY A 127 -0.09 -2.73 -5.99
CA GLY A 127 -0.62 -3.75 -5.09
C GLY A 127 -2.09 -3.57 -4.75
N PRO A 128 -2.70 -4.52 -4.04
CA PRO A 128 -4.14 -4.53 -3.79
C PRO A 128 -4.59 -3.34 -2.96
N GLU A 129 -5.85 -2.93 -3.13
CA GLU A 129 -6.46 -1.82 -2.39
C GLU A 129 -7.77 -2.28 -1.76
N ILE A 130 -7.90 -2.01 -0.46
CA ILE A 130 -9.17 -2.11 0.26
C ILE A 130 -9.46 -0.74 0.87
N ALA A 131 -10.67 -0.22 0.65
CA ALA A 131 -11.19 0.99 1.28
C ALA A 131 -12.57 0.70 1.87
N ASP A 132 -12.82 1.10 3.10
CA ASP A 132 -14.08 0.89 3.83
C ASP A 132 -14.59 -0.57 3.78
N GLY A 133 -13.67 -1.53 3.90
CA GLY A 133 -13.98 -2.95 3.84
C GLY A 133 -14.21 -3.52 2.44
N ARG A 134 -14.12 -2.69 1.39
CA ARG A 134 -14.37 -3.07 -0.01
C ARG A 134 -13.07 -3.17 -0.79
N ALA A 135 -12.87 -4.30 -1.47
CA ALA A 135 -11.76 -4.45 -2.40
C ALA A 135 -12.00 -3.61 -3.66
N LEU A 136 -11.06 -2.72 -3.97
CA LEU A 136 -11.12 -1.85 -5.15
C LEU A 136 -10.36 -2.45 -6.34
N LYS A 137 -9.21 -3.07 -6.08
CA LYS A 137 -8.37 -3.73 -7.09
C LYS A 137 -7.47 -4.82 -6.51
N ALA A 138 -6.94 -5.65 -7.40
CA ALA A 138 -5.92 -6.66 -7.12
C ALA A 138 -4.50 -6.19 -7.50
N ALA A 139 -3.51 -7.04 -7.26
CA ALA A 139 -2.10 -6.77 -7.57
C ALA A 139 -1.77 -6.98 -9.06
N VAL A 140 -0.92 -6.13 -9.60
CA VAL A 140 -0.31 -6.35 -10.92
C VAL A 140 0.74 -7.47 -10.89
N PRO A 141 1.06 -8.10 -12.04
CA PRO A 141 2.17 -9.04 -12.15
C PRO A 141 3.51 -8.43 -11.73
N ARG A 142 4.38 -9.24 -11.10
CA ARG A 142 5.68 -8.80 -10.61
C ARG A 142 6.56 -8.16 -11.68
N GLY A 143 6.57 -8.67 -12.92
CA GLY A 143 7.36 -8.08 -14.00
C GLY A 143 6.84 -6.75 -14.54
N GLN A 144 5.63 -6.35 -14.15
CA GLN A 144 4.93 -5.16 -14.67
C GLN A 144 4.76 -4.03 -13.65
N ARG A 145 5.16 -4.27 -12.40
CA ARG A 145 5.09 -3.26 -11.34
C ARG A 145 5.98 -2.04 -11.62
N PHE A 146 5.58 -0.90 -11.06
CA PHE A 146 6.47 0.24 -10.86
C PHE A 146 7.15 0.16 -9.49
N GLY A 147 8.28 0.84 -9.33
CA GLY A 147 9.07 0.86 -8.09
C GLY A 147 10.39 0.06 -8.13
N PRO A 148 11.22 0.18 -7.06
CA PRO A 148 12.57 -0.43 -6.96
C PRO A 148 12.50 -1.95 -6.93
N ALA A 149 13.59 -2.72 -7.03
CA ALA A 149 13.48 -4.19 -6.93
C ALA A 149 12.78 -4.64 -5.63
N LEU A 150 11.85 -5.61 -5.74
CA LEU A 150 11.20 -6.19 -4.57
C LEU A 150 12.18 -7.07 -3.79
N PRO A 151 12.27 -6.93 -2.46
CA PRO A 151 13.08 -7.81 -1.62
C PRO A 151 12.75 -9.29 -1.84
N PRO A 152 13.71 -10.22 -1.69
CA PRO A 152 13.44 -11.65 -1.75
C PRO A 152 12.31 -12.06 -0.79
N GLY A 153 11.42 -12.94 -1.25
CA GLY A 153 10.28 -13.42 -0.47
C GLY A 153 9.08 -12.46 -0.38
N THR A 154 9.13 -11.30 -1.04
CA THR A 154 8.02 -10.35 -1.16
C THR A 154 7.33 -10.43 -2.52
N THR A 155 6.06 -10.05 -2.58
CA THR A 155 5.24 -10.03 -3.81
C THR A 155 4.52 -8.70 -3.96
N THR A 156 3.95 -8.45 -5.14
CA THR A 156 3.08 -7.29 -5.38
C THR A 156 1.75 -7.38 -4.63
N GLU A 157 1.44 -8.54 -4.04
CA GLU A 157 0.25 -8.80 -3.24
C GLU A 157 0.44 -8.47 -1.75
N ASP A 158 1.68 -8.18 -1.33
CA ASP A 158 1.96 -7.80 0.05
C ASP A 158 1.36 -6.42 0.35
N VAL A 159 0.75 -6.30 1.53
CA VAL A 159 0.06 -5.09 1.98
C VAL A 159 0.41 -4.73 3.41
N LEU A 160 0.18 -3.47 3.75
CA LEU A 160 -0.08 -3.02 5.11
C LEU A 160 -1.55 -2.60 5.21
N GLY A 161 -2.21 -2.88 6.32
CA GLY A 161 -3.56 -2.39 6.56
C GLY A 161 -3.99 -2.54 8.01
N VAL A 162 -5.18 -2.01 8.32
CA VAL A 162 -5.85 -2.18 9.61
C VAL A 162 -7.06 -3.09 9.43
N GLY A 163 -7.11 -4.15 10.24
CA GLY A 163 -8.22 -5.10 10.24
C GLY A 163 -9.50 -4.52 10.83
N THR A 164 -10.62 -5.22 10.65
CA THR A 164 -11.87 -4.94 11.36
C THR A 164 -11.74 -5.14 12.89
N ASP A 165 -10.69 -5.81 13.34
CA ASP A 165 -10.25 -5.94 14.73
C ASP A 165 -9.41 -4.74 15.24
N ARG A 166 -9.31 -3.66 14.45
CA ARG A 166 -8.56 -2.43 14.74
C ARG A 166 -7.04 -2.61 14.92
N ARG A 167 -6.47 -3.71 14.44
CA ARG A 167 -5.02 -3.92 14.48
C ARG A 167 -4.38 -3.73 13.12
N ALA A 168 -3.28 -3.00 13.11
CA ALA A 168 -2.40 -2.89 11.96
C ALA A 168 -1.55 -4.16 11.82
N ARG A 169 -1.37 -4.63 10.57
CA ARG A 169 -0.49 -5.76 10.26
C ARG A 169 0.03 -5.70 8.83
N LEU A 170 1.16 -6.38 8.62
CA LEU A 170 1.58 -6.81 7.29
C LEU A 170 0.84 -8.09 6.91
N ASP A 171 0.40 -8.20 5.67
CA ASP A 171 -0.28 -9.39 5.15
C ASP A 171 -0.11 -9.48 3.64
N ARG A 172 -0.81 -10.45 3.03
CA ARG A 172 -0.93 -10.64 1.59
C ARG A 172 -2.39 -10.73 1.20
N LEU A 173 -2.77 -9.99 0.15
CA LEU A 173 -4.10 -10.03 -0.44
C LEU A 173 -4.07 -10.70 -1.81
N THR A 174 -4.79 -11.82 -1.96
CA THR A 174 -4.81 -12.61 -3.20
C THR A 174 -6.15 -12.50 -3.90
N LEU A 175 -6.12 -12.47 -5.24
CA LEU A 175 -7.33 -12.52 -6.07
C LEU A 175 -7.76 -13.96 -6.29
N SER A 176 -9.04 -14.25 -6.05
CA SER A 176 -9.74 -15.41 -6.57
C SER A 176 -10.95 -14.95 -7.36
N GLY A 177 -11.09 -15.41 -8.60
CA GLY A 177 -12.23 -15.01 -9.42
C GLY A 177 -12.39 -15.88 -10.65
N THR A 178 -13.60 -15.92 -11.19
CA THR A 178 -13.98 -16.77 -12.32
C THR A 178 -15.02 -16.08 -13.18
N VAL A 179 -14.88 -16.25 -14.49
CA VAL A 179 -15.90 -15.99 -15.51
C VAL A 179 -16.50 -17.34 -15.88
N THR A 180 -17.78 -17.54 -15.59
CA THR A 180 -18.52 -18.75 -15.99
C THR A 180 -19.36 -18.44 -17.23
N THR A 181 -19.18 -19.27 -18.25
CA THR A 181 -19.88 -19.24 -19.54
C THR A 181 -20.52 -20.63 -19.78
N PRO A 182 -21.40 -20.78 -20.78
CA PRO A 182 -21.92 -22.08 -21.19
C PRO A 182 -20.83 -23.09 -21.60
N GLU A 183 -19.71 -22.63 -22.15
CA GLU A 183 -18.59 -23.46 -22.63
C GLU A 183 -17.62 -23.83 -21.50
N GLY A 184 -17.72 -23.18 -20.33
CA GLY A 184 -16.95 -23.53 -19.15
C GLY A 184 -16.55 -22.34 -18.28
N GLN A 185 -15.48 -22.53 -17.52
CA GLN A 185 -14.98 -21.54 -16.57
C GLN A 185 -13.59 -21.04 -16.95
N VAL A 186 -13.38 -19.73 -16.82
CA VAL A 186 -12.09 -19.07 -17.00
C VAL A 186 -11.72 -18.35 -15.70
N LYS A 187 -10.54 -18.62 -15.14
CA LYS A 187 -10.06 -17.90 -13.95
C LYS A 187 -9.71 -16.46 -14.31
N LEU A 188 -10.04 -15.53 -13.41
CA LEU A 188 -9.57 -14.15 -13.52
C LEU A 188 -8.09 -14.07 -13.14
N GLY A 189 -7.31 -13.42 -14.00
CA GLY A 189 -5.91 -13.06 -13.75
C GLY A 189 -5.75 -11.62 -13.24
N GLY A 190 -6.83 -10.85 -13.16
CA GLY A 190 -6.79 -9.50 -12.60
C GLY A 190 -8.15 -8.87 -12.33
N PHE A 191 -8.13 -7.84 -11.49
CA PHE A 191 -9.30 -7.08 -11.07
C PHE A 191 -8.91 -5.59 -10.91
N ASN A 192 -9.50 -4.72 -11.75
CA ASN A 192 -9.24 -3.27 -11.77
C ASN A 192 -7.76 -2.88 -11.73
N GLN A 193 -6.91 -3.55 -12.52
CA GLN A 193 -5.47 -3.36 -12.49
C GLN A 193 -4.93 -2.97 -13.87
N TYR A 194 -3.84 -2.21 -13.91
CA TYR A 194 -3.31 -1.68 -15.17
C TYR A 194 -2.48 -2.71 -15.97
N ALA A 195 -2.26 -3.93 -15.48
CA ALA A 195 -1.48 -4.95 -16.16
C ALA A 195 -2.02 -6.35 -15.86
N LEU A 196 -2.22 -7.17 -16.89
CA LEU A 196 -2.63 -8.57 -16.76
C LEU A 196 -1.47 -9.53 -16.98
N PRO A 197 -1.46 -10.68 -16.28
CA PRO A 197 -0.61 -11.80 -16.65
C PRO A 197 -0.81 -12.20 -18.11
N VAL A 198 0.25 -12.65 -18.79
CA VAL A 198 0.17 -13.13 -20.18
C VAL A 198 -0.88 -14.24 -20.29
N GLY A 199 -1.74 -14.19 -21.31
CA GLY A 199 -2.75 -15.21 -21.56
C GLY A 199 -3.97 -15.20 -20.62
N SER A 200 -4.14 -14.15 -19.80
CA SER A 200 -5.22 -14.09 -18.80
C SER A 200 -6.40 -13.20 -19.19
N VAL A 201 -7.45 -13.24 -18.36
CA VAL A 201 -8.64 -12.37 -18.41
C VAL A 201 -8.71 -11.53 -17.14
N GLY A 202 -8.92 -10.22 -17.29
CA GLY A 202 -9.15 -9.28 -16.20
C GLY A 202 -10.59 -8.77 -16.18
N ALA A 203 -11.09 -8.43 -14.98
CA ALA A 203 -12.39 -7.80 -14.79
C ALA A 203 -12.24 -6.32 -14.38
N TYR A 204 -13.00 -5.45 -15.04
CA TYR A 204 -13.06 -4.00 -14.78
C TYR A 204 -14.47 -3.59 -14.41
N THR A 205 -14.64 -2.93 -13.27
CA THR A 205 -15.93 -2.46 -12.75
C THR A 205 -16.04 -0.94 -12.86
N SER A 206 -17.13 -0.36 -12.36
CA SER A 206 -17.32 1.08 -12.28
C SER A 206 -16.23 1.80 -11.47
N ASP A 207 -15.54 1.08 -10.57
CA ASP A 207 -14.40 1.61 -9.83
C ASP A 207 -13.18 1.93 -10.70
N TRP A 208 -13.05 1.39 -11.92
CA TRP A 208 -11.86 1.61 -12.76
C TRP A 208 -11.69 3.09 -13.15
N GLY A 209 -12.79 3.77 -13.51
CA GLY A 209 -12.76 5.12 -14.07
C GLY A 209 -12.63 5.18 -15.60
N PRO A 210 -12.41 6.38 -16.17
CA PRO A 210 -12.55 6.61 -17.61
C PRO A 210 -11.30 6.32 -18.45
N VAL A 211 -10.13 6.12 -17.84
CA VAL A 211 -8.90 5.91 -18.58
C VAL A 211 -8.94 4.61 -19.37
N SER A 212 -8.23 4.58 -20.50
CA SER A 212 -8.15 3.40 -21.36
C SER A 212 -7.62 2.19 -20.59
N ARG A 213 -8.25 1.03 -20.82
CA ARG A 213 -7.78 -0.27 -20.34
C ARG A 213 -6.65 -0.83 -21.22
N ALA A 214 -6.16 -0.09 -22.21
CA ALA A 214 -5.10 -0.55 -23.12
C ALA A 214 -3.80 -0.94 -22.39
N ARG A 215 -3.44 -0.26 -21.29
CA ARG A 215 -2.22 -0.58 -20.54
C ARG A 215 -2.19 -2.02 -20.03
N THR A 216 -3.37 -2.59 -19.78
CA THR A 216 -3.60 -3.94 -19.28
C THR A 216 -2.92 -5.03 -20.10
N VAL A 217 -2.83 -4.83 -21.41
CA VAL A 217 -2.35 -5.85 -22.36
C VAL A 217 -0.91 -5.61 -22.82
N CYS A 218 -0.24 -4.64 -22.19
CA CYS A 218 1.15 -4.28 -22.45
C CYS A 218 2.12 -5.07 -21.58
N GLY A 219 3.37 -5.23 -22.01
CA GLY A 219 4.40 -5.97 -21.28
C GLY A 219 4.20 -7.50 -21.25
N THR A 220 5.18 -8.17 -20.65
CA THR A 220 5.13 -9.59 -20.28
C THR A 220 5.20 -9.76 -18.76
N ASP A 221 5.14 -11.01 -18.29
CA ASP A 221 5.26 -11.32 -16.86
C ASP A 221 6.66 -11.04 -16.29
N THR A 222 7.64 -10.78 -17.15
CA THR A 222 9.04 -10.56 -16.80
C THR A 222 9.61 -9.24 -17.33
N GLU A 223 8.97 -8.61 -18.32
CA GLU A 223 9.46 -7.39 -18.96
C GLU A 223 8.33 -6.36 -19.13
N ARG A 224 8.31 -5.34 -18.26
CA ARG A 224 7.31 -4.27 -18.27
C ARG A 224 7.23 -3.50 -19.59
N GLY A 225 8.37 -3.29 -20.26
CA GLY A 225 8.47 -2.48 -21.49
C GLY A 225 8.27 -3.26 -22.78
N ALA A 226 7.96 -4.55 -22.71
CA ALA A 226 7.69 -5.35 -23.89
C ALA A 226 6.39 -4.86 -24.60
N PRO A 227 6.28 -5.02 -25.93
CA PRO A 227 5.14 -4.49 -26.67
C PRO A 227 3.78 -4.96 -26.16
N CYS A 228 2.76 -4.17 -26.43
CA CYS A 228 1.38 -4.59 -26.17
C CYS A 228 0.94 -5.73 -27.08
N SER A 229 0.16 -6.64 -26.50
CA SER A 229 -0.44 -7.74 -27.21
C SER A 229 -1.32 -7.22 -28.34
N LYS A 230 -1.18 -7.83 -29.51
CA LYS A 230 -2.11 -7.62 -30.64
C LYS A 230 -3.30 -8.58 -30.58
N ASP A 231 -3.20 -9.63 -29.77
CA ASP A 231 -4.25 -10.63 -29.57
C ASP A 231 -5.08 -10.26 -28.35
N THR A 232 -6.07 -9.38 -28.54
CA THR A 232 -6.95 -8.90 -27.46
C THR A 232 -8.42 -9.13 -27.76
N TYR A 233 -9.23 -9.16 -26.71
CA TYR A 233 -10.67 -9.12 -26.85
C TYR A 233 -11.31 -8.53 -25.59
N GLU A 234 -12.31 -7.68 -25.77
CA GLU A 234 -13.06 -7.03 -24.70
C GLU A 234 -14.53 -7.45 -24.77
N VAL A 235 -15.11 -7.81 -23.63
CA VAL A 235 -16.52 -8.22 -23.51
C VAL A 235 -17.16 -7.41 -22.40
N THR A 236 -18.23 -6.69 -22.71
CA THR A 236 -19.04 -5.98 -21.71
C THR A 236 -20.17 -6.88 -21.25
N VAL A 237 -20.26 -7.11 -19.95
CA VAL A 237 -21.30 -7.92 -19.30
C VAL A 237 -22.13 -7.01 -18.42
N ARG A 238 -23.44 -7.03 -18.60
CA ARG A 238 -24.40 -6.30 -17.76
C ARG A 238 -25.56 -7.22 -17.41
N ASP A 239 -25.97 -7.20 -16.14
CA ASP A 239 -27.06 -8.04 -15.62
C ASP A 239 -26.89 -9.53 -15.99
N GLY A 240 -25.64 -10.01 -15.93
CA GLY A 240 -25.27 -11.40 -16.23
C GLY A 240 -25.31 -11.78 -17.71
N ARG A 241 -25.35 -10.81 -18.64
CA ARG A 241 -25.36 -11.07 -20.09
C ARG A 241 -24.35 -10.23 -20.85
N VAL A 242 -23.80 -10.78 -21.92
CA VAL A 242 -22.96 -10.03 -22.85
C VAL A 242 -23.79 -8.99 -23.58
N THR A 243 -23.38 -7.72 -23.51
CA THR A 243 -24.06 -6.60 -24.19
C THR A 243 -23.24 -6.02 -25.32
N ARG A 244 -21.91 -6.15 -25.28
CA ARG A 244 -21.00 -5.64 -26.31
C ARG A 244 -19.71 -6.45 -26.35
N THR A 245 -19.12 -6.56 -27.53
CA THR A 245 -17.78 -7.09 -27.72
C THR A 245 -16.92 -6.12 -28.53
N ALA A 246 -15.61 -6.18 -28.38
CA ALA A 246 -14.65 -5.41 -29.17
C ALA A 246 -13.31 -6.14 -29.30
N GLY A 247 -12.61 -5.92 -30.42
CA GLY A 247 -11.29 -6.53 -30.66
C GLY A 247 -10.15 -5.90 -29.86
N ALA A 248 -10.33 -4.71 -29.29
CA ALA A 248 -9.32 -3.97 -28.54
C ALA A 248 -9.88 -3.47 -27.21
N PRO A 249 -9.04 -3.32 -26.16
CA PRO A 249 -9.46 -2.70 -24.90
C PRO A 249 -9.93 -1.27 -25.14
N GLY A 250 -11.09 -0.93 -24.59
CA GLY A 250 -11.70 0.38 -24.70
C GLY A 250 -11.24 1.38 -23.63
N SER A 251 -11.75 2.59 -23.77
CA SER A 251 -11.72 3.65 -22.76
C SER A 251 -13.14 3.97 -22.27
N GLY A 252 -13.26 4.94 -21.37
CA GLY A 252 -14.53 5.38 -20.83
C GLY A 252 -14.91 4.64 -19.54
N ALA A 253 -15.75 5.31 -18.76
CA ALA A 253 -16.23 4.79 -17.49
C ALA A 253 -17.08 3.54 -17.71
N VAL A 254 -16.94 2.57 -16.82
CA VAL A 254 -17.80 1.39 -16.77
C VAL A 254 -19.04 1.77 -15.96
N PRO A 255 -20.27 1.62 -16.49
CA PRO A 255 -21.48 1.91 -15.70
C PRO A 255 -21.64 0.96 -14.51
N ASP A 256 -22.36 1.40 -13.48
CA ASP A 256 -22.74 0.52 -12.37
C ASP A 256 -23.52 -0.71 -12.86
N GLY A 257 -23.33 -1.84 -12.18
CA GLY A 257 -23.89 -3.13 -12.59
C GLY A 257 -23.30 -3.72 -13.88
N THR A 258 -22.24 -3.10 -14.42
CA THR A 258 -21.53 -3.57 -15.60
C THR A 258 -20.11 -4.01 -15.24
N THR A 259 -19.66 -5.09 -15.85
CA THR A 259 -18.27 -5.55 -15.80
C THR A 259 -17.73 -5.63 -17.23
N VAL A 260 -16.57 -5.03 -17.46
CA VAL A 260 -15.83 -5.20 -18.72
C VAL A 260 -14.74 -6.25 -18.49
N LEU A 261 -14.81 -7.35 -19.23
CA LEU A 261 -13.78 -8.37 -19.28
C LEU A 261 -12.78 -8.02 -20.37
N VAL A 262 -11.50 -7.98 -20.04
CA VAL A 262 -10.40 -7.77 -21.01
C VAL A 262 -9.53 -9.01 -21.03
N GLY A 263 -9.40 -9.64 -22.18
CA GLY A 263 -8.53 -10.79 -22.41
C GLY A 263 -7.34 -10.43 -23.29
N ARG A 264 -6.20 -11.07 -23.01
CA ARG A 264 -5.01 -11.05 -23.85
C ARG A 264 -4.54 -12.47 -24.18
N GLU A 265 -4.02 -12.67 -25.40
CA GLU A 265 -3.59 -13.96 -25.94
C GLU A 265 -4.63 -15.07 -25.70
N ALA A 266 -4.27 -16.14 -24.97
CA ALA A 266 -5.20 -17.23 -24.66
C ALA A 266 -6.50 -16.74 -23.98
N GLY A 267 -6.44 -15.71 -23.14
CA GLY A 267 -7.60 -15.08 -22.53
C GLY A 267 -8.51 -14.40 -23.56
N ALA A 268 -7.91 -13.74 -24.57
CA ALA A 268 -8.66 -13.15 -25.68
C ALA A 268 -9.38 -14.23 -26.50
N GLN A 269 -8.71 -15.35 -26.78
CA GLN A 269 -9.32 -16.47 -27.50
C GLN A 269 -10.54 -17.05 -26.76
N ARG A 270 -10.46 -17.15 -25.42
CA ARG A 270 -11.60 -17.59 -24.60
C ARG A 270 -12.77 -16.62 -24.68
N LEU A 271 -12.51 -15.31 -24.59
CA LEU A 271 -13.55 -14.30 -24.65
C LEU A 271 -14.20 -14.17 -26.04
N ARG A 272 -13.48 -14.49 -27.13
CA ARG A 272 -14.03 -14.48 -28.50
C ARG A 272 -15.10 -15.51 -28.76
N ALA A 273 -15.18 -16.56 -27.95
CA ALA A 273 -16.24 -17.55 -28.06
C ALA A 273 -17.62 -16.98 -27.65
N LEU A 274 -17.63 -15.88 -26.88
CA LEU A 274 -18.84 -15.27 -26.35
C LEU A 274 -19.58 -14.44 -27.40
N SER A 275 -20.89 -14.63 -27.46
CA SER A 275 -21.79 -13.85 -28.31
C SER A 275 -22.65 -12.88 -27.50
N VAL A 276 -23.09 -11.79 -28.13
CA VAL A 276 -24.04 -10.85 -27.49
C VAL A 276 -25.33 -11.59 -27.11
N GLY A 277 -25.82 -11.35 -25.88
CA GLY A 277 -26.99 -12.00 -25.29
C GLY A 277 -26.68 -13.22 -24.42
N GLU A 278 -25.48 -13.78 -24.56
CA GLU A 278 -25.06 -14.99 -23.84
C GLU A 278 -24.91 -14.74 -22.33
N ALA A 279 -25.24 -15.76 -21.54
CA ALA A 279 -25.19 -15.68 -20.08
C ALA A 279 -23.75 -15.80 -19.57
N VAL A 280 -23.30 -14.80 -18.84
CA VAL A 280 -21.95 -14.75 -18.26
C VAL A 280 -22.06 -14.34 -16.80
N ARG A 281 -21.49 -15.15 -15.91
CA ARG A 281 -21.40 -14.84 -14.47
C ARG A 281 -19.96 -14.55 -14.11
N VAL A 282 -19.71 -13.35 -13.58
CA VAL A 282 -18.39 -12.91 -13.14
C VAL A 282 -18.38 -12.83 -11.62
N GLU A 283 -17.52 -13.61 -11.00
CA GLU A 283 -17.32 -13.62 -9.55
C GLU A 283 -15.85 -13.29 -9.25
N HIS A 284 -15.61 -12.47 -8.25
CA HIS A 284 -14.27 -12.14 -7.78
C HIS A 284 -14.28 -11.85 -6.29
N ARG A 285 -13.15 -12.11 -5.65
CA ARG A 285 -12.87 -11.78 -4.25
C ARG A 285 -11.38 -11.53 -4.08
N VAL A 286 -11.05 -10.50 -3.32
CA VAL A 286 -9.71 -10.30 -2.80
C VAL A 286 -9.70 -10.77 -1.35
N THR A 287 -8.84 -11.73 -1.02
CA THR A 287 -8.81 -12.37 0.30
C THR A 287 -7.49 -12.17 1.01
N ALA A 288 -7.57 -11.88 2.31
CA ALA A 288 -6.43 -11.82 3.20
C ALA A 288 -5.92 -13.21 3.57
N VAL A 289 -4.61 -13.43 3.46
CA VAL A 289 -3.98 -14.69 3.90
C VAL A 289 -4.11 -14.87 5.42
N SER A 290 -4.11 -13.78 6.19
CA SER A 290 -4.39 -13.82 7.63
C SER A 290 -5.81 -14.30 7.98
N GLY A 291 -6.74 -14.29 7.02
CA GLY A 291 -8.16 -14.57 7.24
C GLY A 291 -8.92 -13.44 7.94
N VAL A 292 -8.25 -12.33 8.30
CA VAL A 292 -8.87 -11.17 8.94
C VAL A 292 -9.35 -10.19 7.88
N PRO A 293 -10.64 -9.81 7.84
CA PRO A 293 -11.11 -8.75 6.97
C PRO A 293 -10.45 -7.40 7.30
N TYR A 294 -10.17 -6.61 6.28
CA TYR A 294 -9.56 -5.29 6.43
C TYR A 294 -10.59 -4.18 6.39
N ALA A 295 -10.43 -3.16 7.24
CA ALA A 295 -11.12 -1.89 7.07
C ALA A 295 -10.49 -1.10 5.91
N PHE A 296 -9.16 -1.08 5.85
CA PHE A 296 -8.42 -0.64 4.67
C PHE A 296 -7.12 -1.43 4.52
N ALA A 297 -6.60 -1.49 3.30
CA ALA A 297 -5.29 -2.04 3.00
C ALA A 297 -4.68 -1.33 1.79
N VAL A 298 -3.36 -1.15 1.82
CA VAL A 298 -2.57 -0.52 0.77
C VAL A 298 -1.39 -1.40 0.39
N GLY A 299 -1.12 -1.51 -0.91
CA GLY A 299 0.05 -2.19 -1.45
C GLY A 299 1.37 -1.58 -0.98
N GLY A 300 2.43 -2.37 -1.06
CA GLY A 300 3.78 -1.93 -0.77
C GLY A 300 4.71 -3.13 -0.65
N PHE A 301 5.84 -2.94 0.03
CA PHE A 301 6.66 -4.08 0.46
C PHE A 301 7.34 -3.76 1.79
N PRO A 302 7.56 -4.77 2.65
CA PRO A 302 8.19 -4.56 3.94
C PRO A 302 9.66 -4.20 3.78
N VAL A 303 10.10 -3.17 4.50
CA VAL A 303 11.51 -2.83 4.70
C VAL A 303 12.07 -3.40 6.00
N LEU A 304 11.20 -3.57 7.01
CA LEU A 304 11.52 -4.23 8.28
C LEU A 304 10.52 -5.36 8.55
N ARG A 305 11.00 -6.43 9.19
CA ARG A 305 10.17 -7.48 9.81
C ARG A 305 10.76 -7.84 11.16
N GLY A 306 9.95 -7.83 12.22
CA GLY A 306 10.40 -8.11 13.58
C GLY A 306 11.54 -7.19 14.05
N GLY A 307 11.55 -5.94 13.58
CA GLY A 307 12.61 -4.96 13.88
C GLY A 307 13.90 -5.11 13.08
N ALA A 308 14.04 -6.15 12.24
CA ALA A 308 15.21 -6.37 11.38
C ALA A 308 14.94 -5.96 9.93
N ALA A 309 15.94 -5.38 9.27
CA ALA A 309 15.89 -5.10 7.84
C ALA A 309 15.76 -6.39 7.03
N VAL A 310 14.88 -6.38 6.03
CA VAL A 310 14.81 -7.50 5.08
C VAL A 310 16.04 -7.49 4.16
N SER A 311 16.44 -8.66 3.68
CA SER A 311 17.58 -8.78 2.77
C SER A 311 17.29 -8.16 1.40
N GLY A 312 18.34 -7.77 0.68
CA GLY A 312 18.23 -7.28 -0.70
C GLY A 312 17.68 -5.86 -0.86
N LEU A 313 17.58 -5.09 0.22
CA LEU A 313 17.31 -3.66 0.14
C LEU A 313 18.52 -2.89 -0.39
N ASP A 314 18.25 -1.84 -1.15
CA ASP A 314 19.26 -0.85 -1.55
C ASP A 314 19.53 0.12 -0.40
N GLY A 315 20.70 -0.05 0.24
CA GLY A 315 21.18 0.82 1.31
C GLY A 315 22.01 2.01 0.84
N THR A 316 22.09 2.25 -0.47
CA THR A 316 23.02 3.24 -1.06
C THR A 316 22.30 4.41 -1.71
N THR A 317 21.15 4.19 -2.34
CA THR A 317 20.44 5.26 -3.05
C THR A 317 19.71 6.19 -2.07
N ALA A 318 20.19 7.42 -1.95
CA ALA A 318 19.50 8.50 -1.26
C ALA A 318 18.28 8.98 -2.08
N ALA A 319 17.10 8.90 -1.49
CA ALA A 319 15.87 9.46 -2.04
C ALA A 319 14.90 9.79 -0.90
N VAL A 320 13.93 10.66 -1.17
CA VAL A 320 12.80 10.89 -0.26
C VAL A 320 11.99 9.60 -0.15
N ARG A 321 11.65 9.20 1.07
CA ARG A 321 10.93 7.96 1.37
C ARG A 321 9.76 8.24 2.30
N THR A 322 8.75 7.38 2.18
CA THR A 322 7.62 7.26 3.11
C THR A 322 7.58 5.82 3.56
N ALA A 323 7.36 5.59 4.86
CA ALA A 323 7.27 4.26 5.43
C ALA A 323 6.22 4.25 6.52
N VAL A 324 5.54 3.12 6.68
CA VAL A 324 4.57 2.93 7.75
C VAL A 324 5.09 1.86 8.71
N GLY A 325 5.27 2.26 9.97
CA GLY A 325 5.65 1.38 11.07
C GLY A 325 4.43 0.88 11.84
N ILE A 326 4.57 -0.32 12.40
CA ILE A 326 3.58 -0.93 13.29
C ILE A 326 4.26 -1.18 14.63
N ALA A 327 3.64 -0.73 15.72
CA ALA A 327 4.10 -0.93 17.09
C ALA A 327 2.99 -1.52 17.97
N ASP A 328 3.35 -1.87 19.20
CA ASP A 328 2.43 -2.28 20.27
C ASP A 328 1.47 -3.41 19.86
N GLY A 329 2.00 -4.43 19.18
CA GLY A 329 1.22 -5.59 18.76
C GLY A 329 0.15 -5.29 17.70
N GLY A 330 0.28 -4.17 16.98
CA GLY A 330 -0.66 -3.73 15.97
C GLY A 330 -1.55 -2.57 16.40
N HIS A 331 -1.42 -2.07 17.64
CA HIS A 331 -2.28 -1.01 18.18
C HIS A 331 -1.75 0.41 17.95
N ARG A 332 -0.54 0.55 17.41
CA ARG A 332 0.03 1.85 17.06
C ARG A 332 0.57 1.83 15.63
N LEU A 333 0.22 2.86 14.86
CA LEU A 333 0.81 3.15 13.56
C LEU A 333 1.77 4.34 13.66
N LEU A 334 2.84 4.29 12.88
CA LEU A 334 3.78 5.38 12.69
C LEU A 334 3.84 5.67 11.19
N LEU A 335 3.32 6.81 10.74
CA LEU A 335 3.31 7.25 9.34
C LEU A 335 4.40 8.27 9.08
#